data_AF-A0A2D5TE43-F1
#
_entry.id   AF-A0A2D5TE43-F1
#
_cell.length_a   1.000
_cell.length_b   1.000
_cell.length_c   1.000
_cell.angle_alpha   90.00
_cell.angle_beta   90.00
_cell.angle_gamma   90.00
#
_symmetry.space_group_name_H-M   'P 1'
#
loop_
_entity.id
_entity.type
_entity.pdbx_description
1 polymer ?
#
loop_
_entity_poly.entity_id
_entity_poly.type
_entity_poly.pdbx_seq_one_letter_code
_entity_poly.pdbx_strand_id
1 'polypeptide(L)'
;MSKSSMIRIEKDIPIPQRTRLPELPFHVMEVNESFLAPVSHEEARLVQALRQRVVRFQKQHPPKKFSVVRDGDKMRVFRIQ
;
A
#
# COMPACT_ATOMS: atom_id res chain seq x y z
N MET A 1 -32.58 22.66 -7.68
CA MET A 1 -31.61 22.95 -8.76
C MET A 1 -30.25 22.40 -8.33
N SER A 2 -29.83 21.26 -8.88
CA SER A 2 -28.50 20.70 -8.61
C SER A 2 -27.45 21.52 -9.37
N LYS A 3 -26.54 22.17 -8.65
CA LYS A 3 -25.34 22.79 -9.25
C LYS A 3 -24.46 21.68 -9.81
N SER A 4 -24.47 21.52 -11.13
CA SER A 4 -23.49 20.67 -11.81
C SER A 4 -22.14 21.39 -11.78
N SER A 5 -21.21 20.93 -10.94
CA SER A 5 -19.85 21.46 -10.88
C SER A 5 -19.10 21.03 -12.14
N MET A 6 -18.72 21.98 -12.98
CA MET A 6 -17.95 21.71 -14.20
C MET A 6 -16.52 21.25 -13.83
N ILE A 7 -16.19 20.01 -14.14
CA ILE A 7 -14.83 19.46 -13.97
C ILE A 7 -13.93 20.06 -15.06
N ARG A 8 -12.80 20.68 -14.67
CA ARG A 8 -11.80 21.24 -15.59
C ARG A 8 -10.50 20.43 -15.54
N ILE A 9 -9.88 20.20 -16.70
CA ILE A 9 -8.56 19.55 -16.79
C ILE A 9 -7.49 20.63 -16.70
N GLU A 10 -6.62 20.52 -15.70
CA GLU A 10 -5.49 21.42 -15.48
C GLU A 10 -4.27 20.98 -16.29
N LYS A 11 -3.55 21.94 -16.88
CA LYS A 11 -2.29 21.72 -17.61
C LYS A 11 -1.12 22.18 -16.74
N ASP A 12 0.07 21.62 -16.96
CA ASP A 12 1.33 22.05 -16.34
C ASP A 12 1.41 21.91 -14.81
N ILE A 13 0.60 21.01 -14.22
CA ILE A 13 0.68 20.68 -12.79
C ILE A 13 1.92 19.79 -12.55
N PRO A 14 2.79 20.14 -11.58
CA PRO A 14 3.97 19.34 -11.27
C PRO A 14 3.57 17.94 -10.81
N ILE A 15 4.27 16.93 -11.35
CA ILE A 15 4.01 15.53 -10.98
C ILE A 15 4.32 15.36 -9.49
N PRO A 16 3.38 14.88 -8.67
CA PRO A 16 3.64 14.63 -7.27
C PRO A 16 4.77 13.61 -7.13
N GLN A 17 5.70 13.88 -6.20
CA GLN A 17 6.78 12.94 -5.91
C GLN A 17 6.18 11.59 -5.50
N ARG A 18 6.59 10.54 -6.21
CA ARG A 18 6.10 9.19 -5.90
C ARG A 18 6.71 8.73 -4.59
N THR A 19 5.84 8.41 -3.63
CA THR A 19 6.21 7.64 -2.46
C THR A 19 6.74 6.27 -2.90
N ARG A 20 8.07 6.07 -2.83
CA ARG A 20 8.70 4.80 -3.22
C ARG A 20 8.86 3.91 -2.01
N LEU A 21 8.07 2.85 -1.95
CA LEU A 21 8.33 1.73 -1.06
C LEU A 21 9.41 0.83 -1.68
N PRO A 22 10.27 0.23 -0.85
CA PRO A 22 11.20 -0.79 -1.32
C PRO A 22 10.45 -1.97 -1.93
N GLU A 23 11.20 -2.85 -2.60
CA GLU A 23 10.65 -4.13 -3.02
C GLU A 23 10.23 -4.94 -1.78
N LEU A 24 9.07 -5.58 -1.87
CA LEU A 24 8.47 -6.32 -0.77
C LEU A 24 8.48 -7.81 -1.13
N PRO A 25 8.83 -8.72 -0.20
CA PRO A 25 9.10 -10.12 -0.50
C PRO A 25 7.84 -10.97 -0.73
N PHE A 26 6.74 -10.41 -1.24
CA PHE A 26 5.44 -11.08 -1.36
C PHE A 26 5.48 -12.40 -2.16
N HIS A 27 6.36 -12.49 -3.16
CA HIS A 27 6.45 -13.67 -4.01
C HIS A 27 6.99 -14.89 -3.29
N VAL A 28 7.94 -14.69 -2.37
CA VAL A 28 8.66 -15.76 -1.67
C VAL A 28 8.04 -16.14 -0.32
N MET A 29 7.07 -15.36 0.18
CA MET A 29 6.44 -15.65 1.48
C MET A 29 5.55 -16.89 1.47
N GLU A 30 5.77 -17.76 2.44
CA GLU A 30 4.95 -18.91 2.80
C GLU A 30 3.87 -18.56 3.84
N VAL A 31 2.82 -19.37 3.94
CA VAL A 31 1.72 -19.13 4.89
C VAL A 31 2.25 -19.14 6.32
N ASN A 32 1.77 -18.20 7.14
CA ASN A 32 2.22 -17.90 8.50
C ASN A 32 3.57 -17.19 8.61
N GLU A 33 4.25 -16.88 7.51
CA GLU A 33 5.42 -16.01 7.54
C GLU A 33 5.02 -14.53 7.66
N SER A 34 5.95 -13.73 8.19
CA SER A 34 5.80 -12.28 8.26
C SER A 34 7.12 -11.55 8.04
N PHE A 35 7.03 -10.31 7.58
CA PHE A 35 8.18 -9.41 7.53
C PHE A 35 7.83 -8.03 8.11
N LEU A 36 8.83 -7.35 8.64
CA LEU A 36 8.75 -5.95 9.05
C LEU A 36 8.99 -5.05 7.85
N ALA A 37 7.98 -4.28 7.46
CA ALA A 37 8.15 -3.23 6.47
C ALA A 37 8.92 -2.05 7.10
N PRO A 38 9.89 -1.44 6.39
CA PRO A 38 10.58 -0.24 6.84
C PRO A 38 9.69 0.99 6.64
N VAL A 39 8.48 0.94 7.20
CA VAL A 39 7.45 1.98 7.13
C VAL A 39 7.08 2.32 8.55
N SER A 40 7.36 3.56 8.96
CA SER A 40 6.86 4.07 10.23
C SER A 40 5.33 4.18 10.19
N HIS A 41 4.68 3.78 11.28
CA HIS A 41 3.23 3.93 11.43
C HIS A 41 2.79 5.40 11.50
N GLU A 42 3.69 6.31 11.87
CA GLU A 42 3.44 7.76 11.94
C GLU A 42 3.40 8.39 10.54
N GLU A 43 4.04 7.75 9.56
CA GLU A 43 4.08 8.21 8.18
C GLU A 43 2.85 7.72 7.40
N ALA A 44 1.70 8.37 7.65
CA ALA A 44 0.41 7.99 7.09
C ALA A 44 0.44 7.74 5.56
N ARG A 45 1.20 8.53 4.81
CA ARG A 45 1.38 8.36 3.35
C ARG A 45 2.07 7.04 2.99
N LEU A 46 3.11 6.64 3.73
CA LEU A 46 3.78 5.35 3.52
C LEU A 46 2.90 4.17 3.94
N VAL A 47 2.18 4.29 5.05
CA VAL A 47 1.25 3.26 5.52
C VAL A 47 0.16 3.02 4.47
N GLN A 48 -0.40 4.09 3.90
CA GLN A 48 -1.39 3.99 2.82
C GLN A 48 -0.80 3.34 1.57
N ALA A 49 0.42 3.75 1.17
CA ALA A 49 1.11 3.14 0.03
C ALA A 49 1.34 1.63 0.23
N LEU A 50 1.69 1.21 1.46
CA LEU A 50 1.94 -0.20 1.79
C LEU A 50 0.66 -1.01 1.65
N ARG A 51 -0.43 -0.54 2.26
CA ARG A 51 -1.76 -1.17 2.16
C ARG A 51 -2.23 -1.29 0.71
N GLN A 52 -2.08 -0.24 -0.08
CA GLN A 52 -2.43 -0.27 -1.50
C GLN A 52 -1.60 -1.30 -2.27
N ARG A 53 -0.30 -1.38 -2.00
CA ARG A 53 0.60 -2.34 -2.68
C ARG A 53 0.22 -3.78 -2.34
N VAL A 54 -0.08 -4.07 -1.07
CA VAL A 54 -0.60 -5.37 -0.62
C VAL A 54 -1.92 -5.71 -1.33
N VAL A 55 -2.88 -4.79 -1.35
CA VAL A 55 -4.17 -5.00 -2.03
C VAL A 55 -4.00 -5.29 -3.52
N ARG A 56 -3.15 -4.54 -4.21
CA ARG A 56 -2.87 -4.76 -5.64
C ARG A 56 -2.24 -6.14 -5.87
N PHE A 57 -1.27 -6.52 -5.04
CA PHE A 57 -0.61 -7.81 -5.16
C PHE A 57 -1.59 -8.97 -5.01
N GLN A 58 -2.47 -8.94 -4.00
CA GLN A 58 -3.49 -9.96 -3.76
C GLN A 58 -4.49 -10.11 -4.91
N LYS A 59 -4.85 -9.00 -5.57
CA LYS A 59 -5.74 -9.04 -6.74
C LYS A 59 -5.07 -9.69 -7.95
N GLN A 60 -3.76 -9.50 -8.09
CA GLN A 60 -2.97 -10.04 -9.21
C GLN A 60 -2.55 -11.49 -9.00
N HIS A 61 -2.51 -11.98 -7.76
CA HIS A 61 -1.94 -13.29 -7.41
C HIS A 61 -2.87 -14.12 -6.50
N PRO A 62 -4.10 -14.50 -6.94
CA PRO A 62 -4.90 -15.47 -6.19
C PRO A 62 -4.18 -16.84 -6.10
N PRO A 63 -4.30 -17.59 -4.99
CA PRO A 63 -5.13 -17.30 -3.81
C PRO A 63 -4.46 -16.41 -2.76
N LYS A 64 -3.26 -15.87 -3.00
CA LYS A 64 -2.42 -15.22 -1.97
C LYS A 64 -3.13 -14.05 -1.26
N LYS A 65 -3.29 -14.15 0.06
CA LYS A 65 -3.75 -13.14 1.02
C LYS A 65 -2.67 -12.71 2.02
N PHE A 66 -2.72 -11.44 2.41
CA PHE A 66 -1.82 -10.84 3.37
C PHE A 66 -2.60 -9.96 4.36
N SER A 67 -2.06 -9.79 5.56
CA SER A 67 -2.56 -8.86 6.57
C SER A 67 -1.48 -7.84 6.91
N VAL A 68 -1.87 -6.57 7.12
CA VAL A 68 -0.95 -5.49 7.49
C VAL A 68 -1.34 -4.98 8.87
N VAL A 69 -0.45 -5.14 9.85
CA VAL A 69 -0.69 -4.81 11.27
C VAL A 69 0.40 -3.87 11.78
N ARG A 70 0.07 -3.02 12.75
CA ARG A 70 1.07 -2.21 13.45
C ARG A 70 1.92 -3.10 14.36
N ASP A 71 3.22 -2.93 14.34
CA ASP A 71 4.18 -3.60 15.22
C ASP A 71 5.18 -2.57 15.76
N GLY A 72 4.91 -2.08 16.97
CA GLY A 72 5.62 -0.94 17.56
C GLY A 72 5.50 0.31 16.67
N ASP A 73 6.66 0.83 16.25
CA ASP A 73 6.75 1.99 15.37
C ASP A 73 6.62 1.63 13.89
N LYS A 74 6.65 0.35 13.53
CA LYS A 74 6.69 -0.12 12.15
C LYS A 74 5.38 -0.81 11.76
N MET A 75 5.27 -1.15 10.48
CA MET A 75 4.21 -2.00 9.95
C MET A 75 4.73 -3.40 9.70
N ARG A 76 4.01 -4.43 10.15
CA ARG A 76 4.27 -5.84 9.84
C ARG A 76 3.28 -6.35 8.82
N VAL A 77 3.77 -7.16 7.88
CA VAL A 77 2.95 -7.83 6.87
C VAL A 77 3.02 -9.33 7.08
N PHE A 78 1.86 -9.98 7.21
CA PHE A 78 1.71 -11.42 7.38
C PHE A 78 1.16 -12.05 6.12
N ARG A 79 1.64 -13.24 5.76
CA ARG A 79 1.04 -14.09 4.74
C ARG A 79 0.00 -15.01 5.40
N ILE A 80 -1.28 -14.86 5.07
CA ILE A 80 -2.38 -15.51 5.81
C ILE A 80 -3.12 -16.61 5.05
N GLN A 81 -3.04 -16.66 3.71
CA GLN A 81 -3.68 -17.72 2.89
C GLN A 81 -3.17 -17.77 1.49
#